data_AF-A0A942R192-F1
#
_entry.id   AF-A0A942R192-F1
#
_cell.length_a   1.000
_cell.length_b   1.000
_cell.length_c   1.000
_cell.angle_alpha   90.00
_cell.angle_beta   90.00
_cell.angle_gamma   90.00
#
_symmetry.space_group_name_H-M   'P 1'
#
loop_
_entity.id
_entity.type
_entity.pdbx_description
1 polymer ?
#
loop_
_entity_poly.entity_id
_entity_poly.type
_entity_poly.pdbx_seq_one_letter_code
_entity_poly.pdbx_strand_id
1 'polypeptide(L)'
;MKPMSPRAAAFDAALSEARQRQAAGDTAGAMQSLERAHVLGQSDFGPHLRAHLAMLQVVYAARDWYEGLGQIMRIALVPIGHLFGRLPRGNTGRSNVSAFTAMPIPPELEELLEDKKK
;
A
#
# COMPACT_ATOMS: atom_id res chain seq x y z
N MET A 1 3.23 24.34 -11.60
CA MET A 1 3.08 23.01 -10.95
C MET A 1 1.61 22.84 -10.58
N LYS A 2 0.95 21.74 -10.97
CA LYS A 2 -0.38 21.44 -10.44
C LYS A 2 -0.25 21.08 -8.96
N PRO A 3 -1.17 21.52 -8.08
CA PRO A 3 -1.18 21.10 -6.69
C PRO A 3 -1.36 19.57 -6.60
N MET A 4 -0.72 18.96 -5.62
CA MET A 4 -0.85 17.54 -5.35
C MET A 4 -2.29 17.22 -4.94
N SER A 5 -2.87 16.13 -5.43
CA SER A 5 -4.23 15.74 -5.04
C SER A 5 -4.27 15.34 -3.55
N PRO A 6 -5.43 15.47 -2.87
CA PRO A 6 -5.60 15.02 -1.49
C PRO A 6 -5.17 13.55 -1.29
N ARG A 7 -5.51 12.68 -2.26
CA ARG A 7 -5.08 11.29 -2.29
C ARG A 7 -3.56 11.11 -2.31
N ALA A 8 -2.87 11.86 -3.17
CA ALA A 8 -1.41 11.80 -3.25
C ALA A 8 -0.75 12.32 -1.98
N ALA A 9 -1.29 13.40 -1.38
CA ALA A 9 -0.85 13.91 -0.08
C ALA A 9 -1.02 12.88 1.04
N ALA A 10 -2.19 12.21 1.10
CA ALA A 10 -2.44 11.15 2.08
C ALA A 10 -1.52 9.94 1.87
N PHE A 11 -1.22 9.58 0.62
CA PHE A 11 -0.26 8.52 0.29
C PHE A 11 1.14 8.82 0.81
N ASP A 12 1.68 10.02 0.51
CA ASP A 12 3.01 10.40 0.98
C ASP A 12 3.05 10.58 2.51
N ALA A 13 1.96 11.07 3.12
CA ALA A 13 1.83 11.14 4.58
C ALA A 13 1.88 9.74 5.23
N ALA A 14 1.17 8.76 4.67
CA ALA A 14 1.18 7.38 5.13
C ALA A 14 2.57 6.72 5.01
N LEU A 15 3.30 7.00 3.91
CA LEU A 15 4.69 6.55 3.77
C LEU A 15 5.63 7.22 4.79
N SER A 16 5.42 8.50 5.08
CA SER A 16 6.21 9.24 6.07
C SER A 16 5.96 8.69 7.48
N GLU A 17 4.70 8.49 7.85
CA GLU A 17 4.31 7.91 9.14
C GLU A 17 4.88 6.49 9.30
N ALA A 18 4.83 5.66 8.26
CA ALA A 18 5.42 4.33 8.29
C ALA A 18 6.92 4.37 8.63
N ARG A 19 7.68 5.29 8.02
CA ARG A 19 9.12 5.47 8.30
C ARG A 19 9.36 5.93 9.74
N GLN A 20 8.54 6.85 10.25
CA GLN A 20 8.65 7.34 11.63
C GLN A 20 8.38 6.22 12.64
N ARG A 21 7.30 5.44 12.43
CA ARG A 21 6.96 4.29 13.28
C ARG A 21 8.02 3.19 13.21
N GLN A 22 8.56 2.91 12.02
CA GLN A 22 9.67 1.97 11.86
C GLN A 22 10.93 2.42 12.62
N ALA A 23 11.29 3.70 12.52
CA ALA A 23 12.42 4.26 13.26
C ALA A 23 12.22 4.22 14.79
N ALA A 24 10.97 4.28 15.25
CA ALA A 24 10.60 4.10 16.65
C ALA A 24 10.53 2.62 17.11
N GLY A 25 10.78 1.67 16.21
CA GLY A 25 10.67 0.23 16.50
C GLY A 25 9.25 -0.33 16.46
N ASP A 26 8.25 0.49 16.10
CA ASP A 26 6.86 0.07 15.95
C ASP A 26 6.61 -0.50 14.54
N THR A 27 7.02 -1.76 14.33
CA THR A 27 6.82 -2.46 13.05
C THR A 27 5.34 -2.64 12.72
N ALA A 28 4.51 -2.96 13.71
CA ALA A 28 3.08 -3.20 13.50
C ALA A 28 2.37 -1.92 13.03
N GLY A 29 2.63 -0.80 13.72
CA GLY A 29 2.10 0.48 13.31
C GLY A 29 2.67 0.96 11.98
N ALA A 30 3.95 0.69 11.68
CA ALA A 30 4.52 0.99 10.36
C ALA A 30 3.78 0.25 9.24
N MET A 31 3.52 -1.06 9.44
CA MET A 31 2.74 -1.85 8.48
C MET A 31 1.33 -1.31 8.29
N GLN A 32 0.63 -0.92 9.37
CA GLN A 32 -0.69 -0.31 9.28
C GLN A 32 -0.70 0.97 8.44
N SER A 33 0.30 1.84 8.60
CA SER A 33 0.45 3.03 7.75
C SER A 33 0.70 2.65 6.28
N LEU A 34 1.47 1.58 6.04
CA LEU A 34 1.71 1.09 4.68
C LEU A 34 0.48 0.45 4.04
N GLU A 35 -0.42 -0.20 4.79
CA GLU A 35 -1.69 -0.70 4.26
C GLU A 35 -2.54 0.45 3.71
N ARG A 36 -2.58 1.59 4.40
CA ARG A 36 -3.24 2.82 3.93
C ARG A 36 -2.58 3.34 2.65
N ALA A 37 -1.24 3.42 2.63
CA ALA A 37 -0.49 3.82 1.44
C ALA A 37 -0.76 2.87 0.27
N HIS A 38 -0.84 1.56 0.52
CA HIS A 38 -1.14 0.56 -0.50
C HIS A 38 -2.54 0.78 -1.10
N VAL A 39 -3.59 0.89 -0.26
CA VAL A 39 -4.96 1.14 -0.74
C VAL A 39 -5.05 2.46 -1.52
N LEU A 40 -4.43 3.54 -1.01
CA LEU A 40 -4.37 4.84 -1.70
C LEU A 40 -3.50 4.81 -2.96
N GLY A 41 -2.52 3.93 -3.06
CA GLY A 41 -1.63 3.79 -4.22
C GLY A 41 -2.17 2.79 -5.25
N GLN A 42 -3.13 1.96 -4.89
CA GLN A 42 -3.45 0.70 -5.55
C GLN A 42 -3.73 0.87 -7.05
N SER A 43 -4.52 1.89 -7.42
CA SER A 43 -4.91 2.10 -8.83
C SER A 43 -3.79 2.62 -9.72
N ASP A 44 -2.64 3.04 -9.16
CA ASP A 44 -1.57 3.71 -9.88
C ASP A 44 -0.29 2.87 -9.79
N PHE A 45 0.26 2.44 -10.92
CA PHE A 45 1.38 1.49 -10.96
C PHE A 45 2.57 1.90 -10.06
N GLY A 46 3.04 3.15 -10.19
CA GLY A 46 4.18 3.67 -9.44
C GLY A 46 3.92 3.70 -7.92
N PRO A 47 2.85 4.37 -7.44
CA PRO A 47 2.45 4.35 -6.04
C PRO A 47 2.22 2.93 -5.47
N HIS A 48 1.57 2.05 -6.24
CA HIS A 48 1.33 0.66 -5.82
C HIS A 48 2.65 -0.11 -5.62
N LEU A 49 3.56 -0.04 -6.59
CA LEU A 49 4.88 -0.64 -6.48
C LEU A 49 5.69 -0.05 -5.31
N ARG A 50 5.64 1.28 -5.13
CA ARG A 50 6.33 1.98 -4.04
C ARG A 50 5.82 1.53 -2.66
N ALA A 51 4.51 1.28 -2.52
CA ALA A 51 3.95 0.74 -1.27
C ALA A 51 4.50 -0.66 -0.97
N HIS A 52 4.51 -1.58 -1.95
CA HIS A 52 5.08 -2.92 -1.73
C HIS A 52 6.59 -2.91 -1.42
N LEU A 53 7.36 -2.04 -2.07
CA LEU A 53 8.78 -1.90 -1.76
C LEU A 53 8.98 -1.39 -0.32
N ALA A 54 8.17 -0.45 0.14
CA ALA A 54 8.21 0.02 1.52
C ALA A 54 7.79 -1.08 2.52
N MET A 55 6.76 -1.87 2.19
CA MET A 55 6.35 -3.02 3.01
C MET A 55 7.47 -4.04 3.12
N LEU A 56 8.11 -4.39 2.00
CA LEU A 56 9.25 -5.29 1.96
C LEU A 56 10.41 -4.79 2.83
N GLN A 57 10.72 -3.49 2.79
CA GLN A 57 11.76 -2.89 3.63
C GLN A 57 11.45 -3.02 5.13
N VAL A 58 10.21 -2.76 5.54
CA VAL A 58 9.78 -2.88 6.95
C VAL A 58 9.91 -4.31 7.44
N VAL A 59 9.39 -5.29 6.68
CA VAL A 59 9.35 -6.69 7.10
C VAL A 59 10.72 -7.35 7.04
N TYR A 60 11.58 -6.92 6.10
CA TYR A 60 12.98 -7.32 6.06
C TYR A 60 13.74 -6.86 7.30
N ALA A 61 13.57 -5.59 7.70
CA ALA A 61 14.18 -5.06 8.92
C ALA A 61 13.68 -5.79 10.18
N ALA A 62 12.40 -6.16 10.22
CA ALA A 62 11.79 -6.92 11.31
C ALA A 62 12.09 -8.44 11.27
N ARG A 63 12.77 -8.93 10.23
CA ARG A 63 13.03 -10.36 9.97
C ARG A 63 11.75 -11.21 9.88
N ASP A 64 10.65 -10.62 9.44
CA ASP A 64 9.41 -11.32 9.13
C ASP A 64 9.50 -11.92 7.71
N TRP A 65 10.09 -13.11 7.64
CA TRP A 65 10.35 -13.78 6.36
C TRP A 65 9.09 -14.27 5.66
N TYR A 66 8.05 -14.61 6.41
CA TYR A 66 6.77 -15.02 5.84
C TYR A 66 6.15 -13.88 5.06
N GLU A 67 6.09 -12.69 5.67
CA GLU A 67 5.60 -11.50 5.01
C GLU A 67 6.54 -11.03 3.89
N GLY A 68 7.86 -11.13 4.10
CA GLY A 68 8.86 -10.78 3.08
C GLY A 68 8.69 -11.56 1.78
N LEU A 69 8.47 -12.88 1.86
CA LEU A 69 8.20 -13.72 0.67
C LEU A 69 6.90 -13.28 -0.04
N GLY A 70 5.85 -13.01 0.72
CA GLY A 70 4.59 -12.57 0.13
C GLY A 70 4.69 -11.18 -0.54
N GLN A 71 5.50 -10.26 0.00
CA GLN A 71 5.77 -8.98 -0.67
C GLN A 71 6.54 -9.16 -1.98
N ILE A 72 7.54 -10.06 -2.04
CA ILE A 72 8.25 -10.37 -3.29
C ILE A 72 7.27 -10.89 -4.35
N MET A 73 6.38 -11.81 -3.97
CA MET A 73 5.35 -12.32 -4.87
C MET A 73 4.39 -11.21 -5.33
N ARG A 74 3.98 -10.31 -4.44
CA ARG A 74 3.12 -9.18 -4.80
C ARG A 74 3.78 -8.21 -5.76
N ILE A 75 5.06 -7.89 -5.55
CA ILE A 75 5.85 -7.06 -6.48
C ILE A 75 5.85 -7.67 -7.89
N ALA A 76 6.05 -8.99 -8.00
CA ALA A 76 5.99 -9.69 -9.27
C ALA A 76 4.59 -9.67 -9.92
N LEU A 77 3.53 -9.62 -9.11
CA LEU A 77 2.14 -9.55 -9.58
C LEU A 77 1.69 -8.14 -9.97
N VAL A 78 2.33 -7.07 -9.49
CA VAL A 78 1.93 -5.68 -9.80
C VAL A 78 1.79 -5.43 -11.31
N PRO A 79 2.78 -5.76 -12.17
CA PRO A 79 2.65 -5.54 -13.61
C PRO A 79 1.49 -6.32 -14.24
N ILE A 80 1.27 -7.56 -13.77
CA ILE A 80 0.20 -8.44 -14.27
C ILE A 80 -1.16 -7.86 -13.90
N GLY A 81 -1.38 -7.50 -12.64
CA GLY A 81 -2.65 -6.94 -12.16
C GLY A 81 -3.02 -5.62 -12.85
N HIS A 82 -2.02 -4.76 -13.08
CA HIS A 82 -2.20 -3.50 -13.81
C HIS A 82 -2.49 -3.73 -15.31
N LEU A 83 -1.82 -4.70 -15.95
CA LEU A 83 -2.06 -5.03 -17.36
C LEU A 83 -3.50 -5.52 -17.61
N PHE A 84 -4.04 -6.34 -16.70
CA PHE A 84 -5.41 -6.86 -16.81
C PHE A 84 -6.49 -5.93 -16.22
N GLY A 85 -6.11 -4.78 -15.66
CA GLY A 85 -7.04 -3.80 -15.07
C GLY A 85 -7.88 -4.33 -13.91
N ARG A 86 -7.49 -5.46 -13.31
CA ARG A 86 -8.22 -6.16 -12.24
C ARG A 86 -7.40 -6.18 -10.97
N LEU A 87 -7.48 -5.08 -10.23
CA LEU A 87 -6.88 -4.99 -8.90
C LEU A 87 -7.98 -5.13 -7.83
N PRO A 88 -7.76 -5.93 -6.78
CA PRO A 88 -8.76 -6.16 -5.75
C PRO A 88 -8.91 -4.92 -4.85
N ARG A 89 -9.83 -4.03 -5.19
CA ARG A 89 -10.04 -2.75 -4.48
C ARG A 89 -10.08 -2.96 -2.97
N GLY A 90 -9.31 -2.17 -2.23
CA GLY A 90 -9.25 -2.19 -0.76
C GLY A 90 -8.37 -3.27 -0.15
N ASN A 91 -7.77 -4.16 -0.95
CA ASN A 91 -6.81 -5.13 -0.44
C ASN A 91 -5.68 -4.41 0.33
N THR A 92 -5.31 -4.92 1.50
CA THR A 92 -4.30 -4.28 2.36
C THR A 92 -2.87 -4.55 1.90
N GLY A 93 -2.66 -5.52 1.02
CA GLY A 93 -1.34 -5.93 0.54
C GLY A 93 -0.58 -6.83 1.51
N ARG A 94 -1.20 -7.32 2.58
CA ARG A 94 -0.59 -8.20 3.62
C ARG A 94 -0.66 -9.67 3.26
N SER A 95 0.37 -10.45 3.58
CA SER A 95 0.53 -11.84 3.12
C SER A 95 -0.43 -12.84 3.75
N ASN A 96 -1.09 -12.47 4.85
CA ASN A 96 -2.20 -13.21 5.44
C ASN A 96 -3.54 -13.06 4.69
N VAL A 97 -3.60 -12.21 3.65
CA VAL A 97 -4.78 -12.05 2.78
C VAL A 97 -4.41 -12.42 1.34
N SER A 98 -5.30 -13.11 0.63
CA SER A 98 -5.10 -13.40 -0.80
C SER A 98 -4.92 -12.12 -1.62
N ALA A 99 -3.97 -12.15 -2.56
CA ALA A 99 -3.69 -11.04 -3.48
C ALA A 99 -4.82 -10.77 -4.51
N PHE A 100 -5.90 -11.56 -4.49
CA PHE A 100 -7.06 -11.41 -5.38
C PHE A 100 -8.35 -11.09 -4.62
N THR A 101 -8.29 -10.96 -3.30
CA THR A 101 -9.47 -10.68 -2.47
C THR A 101 -9.69 -9.18 -2.34
N ALA A 102 -10.83 -8.68 -2.85
CA ALA A 102 -11.30 -7.33 -2.55
C ALA A 102 -11.71 -7.23 -1.08
N MET A 103 -11.54 -6.06 -0.48
CA MET A 103 -11.83 -5.83 0.94
C MET A 103 -12.56 -4.49 1.12
N PRO A 104 -13.34 -4.34 2.21
CA PRO A 104 -13.90 -3.06 2.58
C PRO A 104 -12.81 -2.01 2.75
N ILE A 105 -13.03 -0.81 2.21
CA ILE A 105 -12.14 0.34 2.40
C ILE A 105 -12.68 1.17 3.57
N PRO A 106 -11.82 1.58 4.52
CA PRO A 106 -12.22 2.52 5.56
C PRO A 106 -12.81 3.82 4.95
N PRO A 107 -13.93 4.36 5.48
CA PRO A 107 -14.62 5.51 4.89
C PRO A 107 -13.69 6.70 4.60
N GLU A 108 -12.73 6.96 5.48
CA GLU A 108 -11.77 8.07 5.33
C GLU A 108 -10.82 7.89 4.13
N LEU A 109 -10.59 6.66 3.68
CA LEU A 109 -9.81 6.37 2.48
C LEU A 109 -10.68 6.35 1.22
N GLU A 110 -11.95 5.92 1.34
CA GLU A 110 -12.90 5.90 0.22
C GLU A 110 -13.12 7.32 -0.32
N GLU A 111 -13.33 8.30 0.57
CA GLU A 111 -13.48 9.73 0.21
C GLU A 111 -12.30 10.24 -0.64
N LEU A 112 -11.08 9.83 -0.30
CA LEU A 112 -9.86 10.20 -1.03
C LEU A 112 -9.74 9.48 -2.39
N LEU A 113 -10.35 8.31 -2.55
CA LEU A 113 -10.35 7.54 -3.79
C LEU A 113 -11.41 8.03 -4.79
N GLU A 114 -12.51 8.61 -4.31
CA GLU A 114 -13.59 9.15 -5.14
C GLU A 114 -13.23 10.46 -5.86
N ASP A 115 -12.27 11.23 -5.32
CA ASP A 115 -11.80 12.51 -5.88
C ASP A 115 -11.14 12.39 -7.27
N LYS A 116 -10.90 11.15 -7.77
CA LYS A 116 -10.49 10.90 -9.16
C LYS A 116 -11.63 10.93 -10.19
N LYS A 117 -12.90 11.07 -9.78
CA LYS A 117 -14.07 10.99 -10.68
C LYS A 117 -14.60 12.35 -11.19
N LYS A 118 -13.90 13.46 -10.99
CA LYS A 118 -14.28 14.76 -11.59
C LYS A 118 -13.33 15.23 -12.68
#